data_AF-A0A1C6HSP8-F1
#
_entry.id   AF-A0A1C6HSP8-F1
#
_cell.length_a   1.000
_cell.length_b   1.000
_cell.length_c   1.000
_cell.angle_alpha   90.00
_cell.angle_beta   90.00
_cell.angle_gamma   90.00
#
_symmetry.space_group_name_H-M   'P 1'
#
loop_
_entity.id
_entity.type
_entity.pdbx_description
1 polymer ?
#
loop_
_entity_poly.entity_id
_entity_poly.type
_entity_poly.pdbx_seq_one_letter_code
_entity_poly.pdbx_strand_id
1 'polypeptide(L)'
;MNLGAGAETGIYQVKDGEFDEYGNYIMENGEYSYLYAEVNREYSVDMTLELYHDSNGDGIFSDDEQLYKHEPDELQWWITGFDPLVQNVKAEDLQAVTTIDFSSFGENKDIMLDSFREFNAGEVEWDIPEKDSGSYIVTLTW
;
A
#
# COMPACT_ATOMS: atom_id res chain seq x y z
N MET A 1 22.88 -5.32 -6.91
CA MET A 1 23.05 -4.82 -5.52
C MET A 1 21.84 -5.36 -4.77
N ASN A 2 22.03 -6.20 -3.76
CA ASN A 2 20.92 -6.68 -2.92
C ASN A 2 20.78 -5.67 -1.77
N LEU A 3 19.65 -4.96 -1.68
CA LEU A 3 19.47 -3.81 -0.79
C LEU A 3 18.91 -4.18 0.59
N GLY A 4 18.67 -5.48 0.84
CA GLY A 4 18.01 -5.98 2.04
C GLY A 4 16.55 -6.37 1.77
N ALA A 5 15.84 -6.80 2.81
CA ALA A 5 14.40 -7.05 2.77
C ALA A 5 13.64 -5.72 2.90
N GLY A 6 12.65 -5.45 2.04
CA GLY A 6 11.94 -4.17 2.07
C GLY A 6 10.59 -4.19 1.38
N ALA A 7 9.79 -3.17 1.68
CA ALA A 7 8.43 -2.99 1.18
C ALA A 7 8.13 -1.51 0.92
N GLU A 8 7.16 -1.25 0.05
CA GLU A 8 6.63 0.08 -0.21
C GLU A 8 5.12 0.05 -0.50
N THR A 9 4.42 1.11 -0.12
CA THR A 9 3.01 1.31 -0.46
C THR A 9 2.76 2.80 -0.67
N GLY A 10 1.94 3.16 -1.66
CA GLY A 10 1.62 4.56 -1.94
C GLY A 10 0.20 4.73 -2.46
N ILE A 11 -0.35 5.91 -2.22
CA ILE A 11 -1.64 6.33 -2.78
C ILE A 11 -1.36 7.23 -3.97
N TYR A 12 -1.94 6.89 -5.11
CA TYR A 12 -1.76 7.62 -6.34
C TYR A 12 -3.10 8.05 -6.92
N GLN A 13 -3.15 9.25 -7.49
CA GLN A 13 -4.32 9.73 -8.19
C GLN A 13 -4.23 9.28 -9.65
N VAL A 14 -5.16 8.42 -10.08
CA VAL A 14 -5.32 8.10 -11.50
C VAL A 14 -5.85 9.33 -12.22
N LYS A 15 -5.23 9.71 -13.35
CA LYS A 15 -5.77 10.79 -14.18
C LYS A 15 -7.00 10.34 -14.96
N ASP A 16 -7.95 11.27 -15.10
CA ASP A 16 -9.04 11.13 -16.07
C ASP A 16 -8.47 10.99 -17.49
N GLY A 17 -8.89 9.95 -18.20
CA GLY A 17 -8.56 9.72 -19.60
C GLY A 17 -9.18 8.43 -20.15
N GLU A 18 -8.92 8.13 -21.41
CA GLU A 18 -9.41 6.90 -22.05
C GLU A 18 -8.49 5.74 -21.68
N PHE A 19 -9.08 4.60 -21.31
CA PHE A 19 -8.37 3.36 -21.06
C PHE A 19 -8.75 2.33 -22.13
N ASP A 20 -7.80 1.51 -22.56
CA ASP A 20 -8.09 0.40 -23.48
C ASP A 20 -8.74 -0.79 -22.77
N GLU A 21 -9.09 -1.84 -23.52
CA GLU A 21 -9.72 -3.06 -22.99
C GLU A 21 -8.84 -3.86 -22.01
N TYR A 22 -7.55 -3.51 -21.91
CA TYR A 22 -6.56 -4.13 -21.03
C TYR A 22 -6.23 -3.23 -19.82
N GLY A 23 -6.88 -2.08 -19.68
CA GLY A 23 -6.65 -1.12 -18.59
C GLY A 23 -5.46 -0.19 -18.80
N ASN A 24 -4.88 -0.12 -20.00
CA ASN A 24 -3.80 0.82 -20.28
C ASN A 24 -4.37 2.21 -20.55
N TYR A 25 -3.76 3.23 -19.96
CA TYR A 25 -4.10 4.64 -20.22
C TYR A 25 -3.66 5.03 -21.63
N ILE A 26 -4.59 5.56 -22.41
CA ILE A 26 -4.38 6.07 -23.76
C ILE A 26 -4.02 7.55 -23.65
N MET A 27 -2.77 7.89 -23.92
CA MET A 27 -2.30 9.27 -23.91
C MET A 27 -2.80 10.05 -25.13
N GLU A 28 -2.93 11.37 -25.04
CA GLU A 28 -3.39 12.24 -26.15
C GLU A 28 -2.54 12.14 -27.43
N ASN A 29 -1.29 11.70 -27.31
CA ASN A 29 -0.37 11.47 -28.43
C ASN A 29 -0.49 10.07 -29.07
N GLY A 30 -1.40 9.22 -28.57
CA GLY A 30 -1.61 7.86 -29.06
C GLY A 30 -0.66 6.80 -28.49
N GLU A 31 0.18 7.14 -27.50
CA GLU A 31 0.99 6.17 -26.74
C GLU A 31 0.19 5.60 -25.56
N TYR A 32 0.55 4.39 -25.11
CA TYR A 32 -0.09 3.71 -23.99
C TYR A 32 0.85 3.70 -22.78
N SER A 33 0.30 3.98 -21.59
CA SER A 33 0.99 3.75 -20.32
C SER A 33 0.18 2.77 -19.47
N TYR A 34 0.86 1.80 -18.86
CA TYR A 34 0.23 0.81 -17.98
C TYR A 34 -0.48 1.45 -16.77
N LEU A 35 0.00 2.62 -16.32
CA LEU A 35 -0.68 3.52 -15.40
C LEU A 35 -0.13 4.95 -15.61
N TYR A 36 -1.00 5.95 -15.71
CA TYR A 36 -0.61 7.35 -15.57
C TYR A 36 -1.24 7.88 -14.28
N ALA A 37 -0.55 7.59 -13.17
CA ALA A 37 -0.95 8.03 -11.85
C ALA A 37 -0.04 9.17 -11.40
N GLU A 38 -0.63 10.26 -10.92
CA GLU A 38 0.11 11.40 -10.37
C GLU A 38 0.16 11.33 -8.85
N VAL A 39 1.31 11.75 -8.31
CA VAL A 39 1.47 11.96 -6.88
C VAL A 39 0.73 13.24 -6.51
N ASN A 40 -0.35 13.11 -5.75
CA ASN A 40 -1.03 14.22 -5.13
C ASN A 40 -0.82 14.19 -3.61
N ARG A 41 0.11 15.00 -3.13
CA ARG A 41 0.47 15.06 -1.70
C ARG A 41 -0.61 15.69 -0.83
N GLU A 42 -1.63 16.34 -1.41
CA GLU A 42 -2.77 16.85 -0.65
C GLU A 42 -3.62 15.70 -0.06
N TYR A 43 -3.49 14.49 -0.62
CA TYR A 43 -4.10 13.26 -0.11
C TYR A 43 -3.16 12.45 0.78
N SER A 44 -2.15 13.07 1.37
CA SER A 44 -1.33 12.40 2.38
C SER A 44 -2.18 12.06 3.60
N VAL A 45 -1.98 10.88 4.15
CA VAL A 45 -2.73 10.30 5.26
C VAL A 45 -1.79 9.65 6.26
N ASP A 46 -2.29 9.35 7.45
CA ASP A 46 -1.54 8.53 8.39
C ASP A 46 -1.36 7.13 7.80
N MET A 47 -0.11 6.68 7.73
CA MET A 47 0.26 5.36 7.23
C MET A 47 1.24 4.69 8.19
N THR A 48 1.13 3.37 8.32
CA THR A 48 2.17 2.56 8.97
C THR A 48 2.63 1.46 8.03
N LEU A 49 3.88 1.04 8.17
CA LEU A 49 4.45 -0.08 7.44
C LEU A 49 5.22 -0.97 8.41
N GLU A 50 4.86 -2.24 8.44
CA GLU A 50 5.53 -3.28 9.19
C GLU A 50 6.00 -4.38 8.23
N LEU A 51 7.22 -4.87 8.44
CA LEU A 51 7.80 -5.94 7.64
C LEU A 51 8.18 -7.09 8.57
N TYR A 52 7.75 -8.29 8.18
CA TYR A 52 7.95 -9.53 8.89
C TYR A 52 8.67 -10.53 7.99
N HIS A 53 9.44 -11.42 8.60
CA HIS A 53 9.94 -12.62 7.95
C HIS A 53 8.94 -13.75 8.18
N ASP A 54 8.42 -14.36 7.11
CA ASP A 54 7.73 -15.64 7.21
C ASP A 54 8.80 -16.73 7.21
N SER A 55 8.93 -17.47 8.31
CA SER A 55 10.00 -18.46 8.40
C SER A 55 9.81 -19.60 7.40
N ASN A 56 8.59 -19.85 6.93
CA ASN A 56 8.25 -21.01 6.11
C ASN A 56 8.77 -22.34 6.73
N GLY A 57 8.99 -22.37 8.04
CA GLY A 57 9.60 -23.49 8.77
C GLY A 57 11.11 -23.69 8.55
N ASP A 58 11.85 -22.67 8.09
CA ASP A 58 13.30 -22.73 7.84
C ASP A 58 14.14 -22.84 9.12
N GLY A 59 13.56 -22.46 10.27
CA GLY A 59 14.18 -22.48 11.60
C GLY A 59 15.27 -21.43 11.82
N ILE A 60 15.40 -20.45 10.92
CA ILE A 60 16.33 -19.31 11.04
C ILE A 60 15.61 -18.11 11.65
N PHE A 61 14.41 -17.83 11.17
CA PHE A 61 13.53 -16.78 11.68
C PHE A 61 12.32 -17.38 12.39
N SER A 62 11.65 -16.62 13.26
CA SER A 62 10.29 -17.00 13.69
C SER A 62 9.25 -16.57 12.65
N ASP A 63 8.13 -17.28 12.56
CA ASP A 63 7.01 -16.98 11.64
C ASP A 63 6.48 -15.52 11.74
N ASP A 64 6.73 -14.85 12.88
CA ASP A 64 6.32 -13.47 13.14
C ASP A 64 7.53 -12.55 13.47
N GLU A 65 8.73 -12.84 12.95
CA GLU A 65 9.90 -12.00 13.25
C GLU A 65 9.80 -10.64 12.55
N GLN A 66 9.54 -9.58 13.32
CA GLN A 66 9.48 -8.22 12.80
C GLN A 66 10.88 -7.72 12.43
N LEU A 67 11.10 -7.53 11.13
CA LEU A 67 12.34 -6.98 10.56
C LEU A 67 12.36 -5.46 10.62
N TYR A 68 11.21 -4.83 10.41
CA TYR A 68 11.11 -3.38 10.33
C TYR A 68 9.73 -2.88 10.77
N LYS A 69 9.71 -1.69 11.37
CA LYS A 69 8.50 -0.95 11.72
C LYS A 69 8.69 0.54 11.47
N HIS A 70 7.77 1.14 10.73
CA HIS A 70 7.73 2.58 10.50
C HIS A 70 6.34 3.15 10.74
N GLU A 71 6.28 4.08 11.68
CA GLU A 71 5.09 4.80 12.10
C GLU A 71 5.46 6.29 12.15
N PRO A 72 5.52 6.98 10.99
CA PRO A 72 5.84 8.40 10.96
C PRO A 72 4.71 9.22 11.61
N ASP A 73 5.09 10.26 12.36
CA ASP A 73 4.12 11.24 12.89
C ASP A 73 3.59 12.21 11.81
N GLU A 74 4.24 12.24 10.64
CA GLU A 74 3.85 13.09 9.50
C GLU A 74 2.95 12.31 8.53
N LEU A 75 2.01 13.01 7.88
CA LEU A 75 1.17 12.41 6.85
C LEU A 75 2.00 11.93 5.66
N GLN A 76 1.71 10.73 5.18
CA GLN A 76 2.39 10.06 4.08
C GLN A 76 1.46 9.92 2.87
N TRP A 77 2.00 10.15 1.68
CA TRP A 77 1.39 9.72 0.41
C TRP A 77 2.11 8.47 -0.15
N TRP A 78 3.27 8.14 0.42
CA TRP A 78 4.10 6.98 0.13
C TRP A 78 4.88 6.61 1.39
N ILE A 79 4.86 5.33 1.77
CA ILE A 79 5.60 4.78 2.90
C ILE A 79 6.48 3.63 2.42
N THR A 80 7.70 3.56 2.93
CA THR A 80 8.68 2.52 2.59
C THR A 80 9.50 2.13 3.81
N GLY A 81 10.04 0.91 3.77
CA GLY A 81 10.80 0.33 4.86
C GLY A 81 11.72 -0.75 4.37
N PHE A 82 12.92 -0.84 4.95
CA PHE A 82 13.84 -1.93 4.66
C PHE A 82 14.77 -2.23 5.84
N ASP A 83 15.14 -3.51 6.00
CA ASP A 83 16.22 -3.93 6.89
C ASP A 83 17.47 -4.30 6.08
N PRO A 84 18.56 -3.51 6.14
CA PRO A 84 19.80 -3.79 5.41
C PRO A 84 20.60 -4.98 5.96
N LEU A 85 20.34 -5.40 7.20
CA LEU A 85 21.05 -6.50 7.85
C LEU A 85 20.53 -7.87 7.40
N VAL A 86 19.28 -7.92 6.94
CA VAL A 86 18.61 -9.13 6.48
C VAL A 86 18.68 -9.16 4.94
N GLN A 87 19.60 -9.97 4.42
CA GLN A 87 19.94 -10.02 3.00
C GLN A 87 19.64 -11.37 2.39
N ASN A 88 19.43 -11.38 1.06
CA ASN A 88 19.14 -12.58 0.27
C ASN A 88 17.86 -13.32 0.68
N VAL A 89 16.92 -12.60 1.31
CA VAL A 89 15.55 -13.07 1.54
C VAL A 89 14.76 -12.95 0.24
N LYS A 90 13.90 -13.91 -0.04
CA LYS A 90 13.00 -13.84 -1.19
C LYS A 90 11.74 -13.09 -0.78
N ALA A 91 11.09 -12.44 -1.74
CA ALA A 91 9.81 -11.77 -1.48
C ALA A 91 8.74 -12.73 -0.93
N GLU A 92 8.74 -14.01 -1.32
CA GLU A 92 7.81 -15.03 -0.82
C GLU A 92 8.04 -15.45 0.65
N ASP A 93 9.18 -15.07 1.23
CA ASP A 93 9.53 -15.32 2.64
C ASP A 93 9.34 -14.05 3.48
N LEU A 94 8.71 -13.02 2.92
CA LEU A 94 8.40 -11.76 3.59
C LEU A 94 6.90 -11.56 3.62
N GLN A 95 6.44 -10.93 4.69
CA GLN A 95 5.10 -10.39 4.78
C GLN A 95 5.22 -8.91 5.15
N ALA A 96 4.53 -8.04 4.42
CA ALA A 96 4.38 -6.66 4.88
C ALA A 96 2.92 -6.31 5.14
N VAL A 97 2.74 -5.56 6.21
CA VAL A 97 1.46 -5.06 6.68
C VAL A 97 1.51 -3.55 6.61
N THR A 98 0.73 -2.98 5.69
CA THR A 98 0.57 -1.53 5.57
C THR A 98 -0.80 -1.15 6.09
N THR A 99 -0.88 -0.15 6.97
CA THR A 99 -2.16 0.48 7.32
C THR A 99 -2.26 1.87 6.71
N ILE A 100 -3.47 2.24 6.31
CA ILE A 100 -3.80 3.58 5.81
C ILE A 100 -5.04 4.06 6.59
N ASP A 101 -4.90 5.16 7.33
CA ASP A 101 -5.99 5.74 8.12
C ASP A 101 -6.60 6.97 7.45
N PHE A 102 -7.81 6.79 6.91
CA PHE A 102 -8.59 7.85 6.29
C PHE A 102 -9.19 8.84 7.28
N SER A 103 -9.09 8.61 8.60
CA SER A 103 -9.60 9.52 9.65
C SER A 103 -9.02 10.93 9.55
N SER A 104 -7.78 11.05 9.06
CA SER A 104 -7.06 12.31 8.85
C SER A 104 -7.78 13.28 7.90
N PHE A 105 -8.68 12.78 7.04
CA PHE A 105 -9.48 13.61 6.13
C PHE A 105 -10.65 14.33 6.78
N GLY A 106 -10.87 14.19 8.10
CA GLY A 106 -11.89 14.94 8.81
C GLY A 106 -13.30 14.68 8.29
N GLU A 107 -13.99 15.71 7.79
CA GLU A 107 -15.35 15.60 7.24
C GLU A 107 -15.41 14.79 5.93
N ASN A 108 -14.29 14.65 5.22
CA ASN A 108 -14.23 13.95 3.93
C ASN A 108 -13.88 12.46 4.05
N LYS A 109 -13.60 11.95 5.25
CA LYS A 109 -13.14 10.56 5.49
C LYS A 109 -14.08 9.50 4.91
N ASP A 110 -15.40 9.71 5.00
CA ASP A 110 -16.38 8.76 4.47
C ASP A 110 -16.32 8.70 2.94
N ILE A 111 -16.19 9.85 2.27
CA ILE A 111 -16.08 9.94 0.80
C ILE A 111 -14.78 9.31 0.32
N MET A 112 -13.67 9.56 1.02
CA MET A 112 -12.36 9.00 0.65
C MET A 112 -12.32 7.48 0.83
N LEU A 113 -12.83 6.97 1.95
CA LEU A 113 -12.89 5.54 2.21
C LEU A 113 -13.85 4.82 1.26
N ASP A 114 -15.03 5.39 0.99
CA ASP A 114 -15.96 4.81 0.02
C ASP A 114 -15.35 4.79 -1.39
N SER A 115 -14.64 5.85 -1.80
CA SER A 115 -13.92 5.89 -3.09
C SER A 115 -12.82 4.83 -3.17
N PHE A 116 -12.04 4.66 -2.09
CA PHE A 116 -11.02 3.61 -2.00
C PHE A 116 -11.64 2.21 -2.09
N ARG A 117 -12.77 2.00 -1.42
CA ARG A 117 -13.51 0.73 -1.44
C ARG A 117 -14.05 0.42 -2.84
N GLU A 118 -14.60 1.41 -3.54
CA GLU A 118 -15.11 1.24 -4.90
C GLU A 118 -13.99 0.88 -5.88
N PHE A 119 -12.83 1.53 -5.75
CA PHE A 119 -11.67 1.26 -6.62
C PHE A 119 -11.08 -0.14 -6.41
N ASN A 120 -10.99 -0.60 -5.15
CA ASN A 120 -10.41 -1.90 -4.80
C ASN A 120 -11.47 -3.00 -4.64
N ALA A 121 -12.67 -2.81 -5.18
CA ALA A 121 -13.76 -3.77 -5.05
C ALA A 121 -13.42 -5.11 -5.71
N GLY A 122 -13.21 -6.15 -4.90
CA GLY A 122 -12.87 -7.50 -5.37
C GLY A 122 -11.38 -7.86 -5.22
N GLU A 123 -10.54 -6.91 -4.82
CA GLU A 123 -9.15 -7.19 -4.43
C GLU A 123 -9.12 -7.89 -3.06
N VAL A 124 -8.48 -9.05 -3.00
CA VAL A 124 -8.45 -9.90 -1.79
C VAL A 124 -7.36 -9.52 -0.80
N GLU A 125 -6.43 -8.65 -1.20
CA GLU A 125 -5.26 -8.26 -0.42
C GLU A 125 -5.57 -7.15 0.60
N TRP A 126 -6.64 -6.38 0.36
CA TRP A 126 -7.07 -5.30 1.24
C TRP A 126 -8.17 -5.75 2.21
N ASP A 127 -7.89 -5.65 3.50
CA ASP A 127 -8.92 -5.66 4.53
C ASP A 127 -9.50 -4.24 4.66
N ILE A 128 -10.70 -4.06 4.10
CA ILE A 128 -11.43 -2.79 4.09
C ILE A 128 -12.59 -2.89 5.08
N PRO A 129 -12.68 -1.99 6.07
CA PRO A 129 -13.70 -2.07 7.10
C PRO A 129 -15.10 -1.90 6.52
N GLU A 130 -16.10 -2.58 7.11
CA GLU A 130 -17.49 -2.44 6.71
C GLU A 130 -18.00 -1.00 6.91
N LYS A 131 -18.94 -0.59 6.04
CA LYS A 131 -19.69 0.67 6.19
C LYS A 131 -20.43 0.59 7.53
N ASP A 132 -20.17 1.54 8.43
CA ASP A 132 -20.70 1.63 9.81
C ASP A 132 -19.92 0.88 10.92
N SER A 133 -18.76 0.28 10.62
CA SER A 133 -17.88 -0.31 11.66
C SER A 133 -17.26 0.71 12.62
N GLY A 134 -17.25 1.99 12.23
CA GLY A 134 -16.56 3.06 12.96
C GLY A 134 -15.04 3.10 12.73
N SER A 135 -14.49 2.18 11.93
CA SER A 135 -13.09 2.19 11.52
C SER A 135 -12.93 2.88 10.16
N TYR A 136 -11.85 3.64 10.03
CA TYR A 136 -11.40 4.27 8.78
C TYR A 136 -10.01 3.78 8.35
N ILE A 137 -9.54 2.72 8.99
CA ILE A 137 -8.23 2.13 8.73
C ILE A 137 -8.44 0.95 7.78
N VAL A 138 -7.77 0.98 6.64
CA VAL A 138 -7.63 -0.17 5.75
C VAL A 138 -6.27 -0.81 5.96
N THR A 139 -6.20 -2.12 5.77
CA THR A 139 -4.95 -2.88 5.92
C THR A 139 -4.64 -3.63 4.63
N LEU A 140 -3.44 -3.45 4.10
CA LEU A 140 -2.88 -4.29 3.03
C LEU A 140 -1.96 -5.31 3.66
N THR A 141 -2.15 -6.58 3.33
CA THR A 141 -1.20 -7.65 3.64
C THR A 141 -0.72 -8.27 2.34
N TRP A 142 0.59 -8.27 2.12
CA TRP A 142 1.24 -8.87 0.95
C TRP A 142 2.46 -9.70 1.36
#